data_AF-D7E6X5-F1
#
_entry.id   AF-D7E6X5-F1
#
_cell.length_a   1.000
_cell.length_b   1.000
_cell.length_c   1.000
_cell.angle_alpha   90.00
_cell.angle_beta   90.00
_cell.angle_gamma   90.00
#
_symmetry.space_group_name_H-M   'P 1'
#
loop_
_entity.id
_entity.type
_entity.pdbx_description
1 polymer ?
#
loop_
_entity_poly.entity_id
_entity_poly.type
_entity_poly.pdbx_seq_one_letter_code
_entity_poly.pdbx_strand_id
1 'polypeptide(L)'
;MKTIVQVALDLLEIDRAVQIAKEALEGGVDWIEVGTPLIKSEGMSAIRRIRKEFPGYTVLADMKTIDTGSIEVEMAAKSGADIVMILGGSDNSTIDDSVRSAHQYGVKLMADLMSVNDPVERAIQLEKMGIDYINVHVGIDQQMQGYDPIYLLKDVVDAVNVPVAVAGGIDEQRSSEIVNTGADIVIVGGNITRSDNVSRAAKTIRSSVDSPSKFQVSKQSLDDEIYELLTSTSTPNISDAMHRKGAMRKIIPLVQDTKMVGKAVTVQTFEGDWAKPVQAIDIAKPGDVIVIYNSSKDIACWGGLATFSCLNKGIAGVVVDGAVRDVDDITNIGLPIFAGNTVPNAGDPKGFGEINSEITCGSQNVRPGDYIVGDNNGVVVVPKERAYEIARRSKEIEKGEQRLYDEVKRGRTLSDIAQLNKWEKQ
;
A
#
# COMPACT_ATOMS: atom_id res chain seq x y z
N MET A 1 3.73 0.34 -32.28
CA MET A 1 4.52 -0.85 -31.86
C MET A 1 3.65 -1.66 -30.91
N LYS A 2 3.85 -2.98 -30.72
CA LYS A 2 3.14 -3.71 -29.65
C LYS A 2 3.76 -3.29 -28.32
N THR A 3 2.97 -2.79 -27.37
CA THR A 3 3.45 -2.47 -26.02
C THR A 3 3.94 -3.74 -25.32
N ILE A 4 5.12 -3.66 -24.74
CA ILE A 4 5.80 -4.75 -24.04
C ILE A 4 5.23 -4.88 -22.62
N VAL A 5 4.96 -6.11 -22.18
CA VAL A 5 4.72 -6.40 -20.76
C VAL A 5 5.97 -7.06 -20.20
N GLN A 6 6.50 -6.50 -19.12
CA GLN A 6 7.67 -7.00 -18.39
C GLN A 6 7.23 -7.49 -17.01
N VAL A 7 7.72 -8.66 -16.58
CA VAL A 7 7.54 -9.12 -15.20
C VAL A 7 8.78 -8.79 -14.37
N ALA A 8 8.59 -8.11 -13.23
CA ALA A 8 9.65 -7.81 -12.27
C ALA A 8 9.72 -8.87 -11.16
N LEU A 9 10.81 -9.64 -11.13
CA LEU A 9 11.01 -10.74 -10.19
C LEU A 9 11.68 -10.27 -8.89
N ASP A 10 10.97 -9.44 -8.11
CA ASP A 10 11.42 -8.96 -6.79
C ASP A 10 11.25 -10.02 -5.69
N LEU A 11 12.04 -11.09 -5.79
CA LEU A 11 12.05 -12.25 -4.90
C LEU A 11 13.45 -12.45 -4.32
N LEU A 12 13.58 -13.27 -3.28
CA LEU A 12 14.89 -13.58 -2.69
C LEU A 12 15.43 -14.95 -3.13
N GLU A 13 14.59 -15.81 -3.71
CA GLU A 13 14.90 -17.21 -3.99
C GLU A 13 14.83 -17.49 -5.49
N ILE A 14 15.93 -17.96 -6.08
CA ILE A 14 16.05 -18.17 -7.54
C ILE A 14 15.08 -19.23 -8.09
N ASP A 15 14.87 -20.34 -7.39
CA ASP A 15 14.00 -21.43 -7.89
C ASP A 15 12.55 -20.95 -8.02
N ARG A 16 12.08 -20.17 -7.04
CA ARG A 16 10.76 -19.56 -7.09
C ARG A 16 10.66 -18.51 -8.19
N ALA A 17 11.71 -17.71 -8.40
CA ALA A 17 11.76 -16.74 -9.47
C ALA A 17 11.68 -17.39 -10.87
N VAL A 18 12.40 -18.50 -11.09
CA VAL A 18 12.33 -19.28 -12.33
C VAL A 18 10.92 -19.84 -12.56
N GLN A 19 10.28 -20.38 -11.52
CA GLN A 19 8.91 -20.87 -11.63
C GLN A 19 7.94 -19.75 -12.04
N ILE A 20 7.98 -18.61 -11.34
CA ILE A 20 7.11 -17.47 -11.61
C ILE A 20 7.37 -16.91 -13.01
N ALA A 21 8.63 -16.81 -13.44
CA ALA A 21 8.98 -16.37 -14.79
C ALA A 21 8.33 -17.27 -15.85
N LYS A 22 8.42 -18.59 -15.70
CA LYS A 22 7.78 -19.55 -16.61
C LYS A 22 6.27 -19.34 -16.68
N GLU A 23 5.60 -19.29 -15.53
CA GLU A 23 4.15 -19.11 -15.46
C GLU A 23 3.71 -17.76 -16.05
N ALA A 24 4.48 -16.69 -15.83
CA ALA A 24 4.21 -15.36 -16.37
C ALA A 24 4.38 -15.30 -17.89
N LEU A 25 5.42 -15.95 -18.43
CA LEU A 25 5.62 -16.09 -19.88
C LEU A 25 4.48 -16.88 -20.54
N GLU A 26 4.00 -17.96 -19.92
CA GLU A 26 2.81 -18.70 -20.37
C GLU A 26 1.54 -17.82 -20.38
N GLY A 27 1.49 -16.81 -19.49
CA GLY A 27 0.46 -15.79 -19.45
C GLY A 27 0.60 -14.68 -20.51
N GLY A 28 1.71 -14.64 -21.26
CA GLY A 28 1.93 -13.69 -22.34
C GLY A 28 2.77 -12.46 -21.97
N VAL A 29 3.55 -12.53 -20.88
CA VAL A 29 4.63 -11.57 -20.61
C VAL A 29 5.70 -11.67 -21.69
N ASP A 30 6.24 -10.53 -22.11
CA ASP A 30 7.24 -10.44 -23.18
C ASP A 30 8.68 -10.44 -22.61
N TRP A 31 8.94 -9.70 -21.52
CA TRP A 31 10.28 -9.51 -20.93
C TRP A 31 10.37 -10.01 -19.48
N ILE A 32 11.55 -10.49 -19.07
CA ILE A 32 11.84 -10.89 -17.70
C ILE A 32 12.84 -9.92 -17.09
N GLU A 33 12.45 -9.27 -15.99
CA GLU A 33 13.37 -8.50 -15.15
C GLU A 33 13.82 -9.33 -13.95
N VAL A 34 15.13 -9.48 -13.82
CA VAL A 34 15.77 -10.00 -12.60
C VAL A 34 15.88 -8.82 -11.63
N GLY A 35 14.93 -8.75 -10.70
CA GLY A 35 14.76 -7.59 -9.81
C GLY A 35 15.93 -7.39 -8.85
N THR A 36 16.09 -6.15 -8.36
CA THR A 36 17.15 -5.76 -7.42
C THR A 36 17.27 -6.72 -6.22
N PRO A 37 16.19 -7.13 -5.51
CA PRO A 37 16.30 -8.03 -4.36
C PRO A 37 16.87 -9.40 -4.72
N LEU A 38 16.52 -9.92 -5.90
CA LEU A 38 16.98 -11.22 -6.35
C LEU A 38 18.47 -11.17 -6.70
N ILE A 39 18.90 -10.11 -7.39
CA ILE A 39 20.31 -9.85 -7.67
C ILE A 39 21.11 -9.69 -6.38
N LYS A 40 20.58 -8.99 -5.38
CA LYS A 40 21.25 -8.81 -4.08
C LYS A 40 21.35 -10.10 -3.27
N SER A 41 20.36 -10.98 -3.39
CA SER A 41 20.34 -12.28 -2.69
C SER A 41 21.27 -13.31 -3.33
N GLU A 42 21.22 -13.44 -4.66
CA GLU A 42 21.82 -14.56 -5.42
C GLU A 42 23.05 -14.12 -6.25
N GLY A 43 23.31 -12.82 -6.31
CA GLY A 43 24.33 -12.23 -7.17
C GLY A 43 24.03 -12.41 -8.66
N MET A 44 25.08 -12.32 -9.47
CA MET A 44 24.99 -12.50 -10.93
C MET A 44 24.57 -13.92 -11.36
N SER A 45 24.53 -14.89 -10.42
CA SER A 45 24.08 -16.25 -10.71
C SER A 45 22.59 -16.27 -11.10
N ALA A 46 21.78 -15.36 -10.56
CA ALA A 46 20.37 -15.23 -10.90
C ALA A 46 20.17 -14.91 -12.39
N ILE A 47 20.91 -13.93 -12.93
CA ILE A 47 20.85 -13.55 -14.34
C ILE A 47 21.26 -14.71 -15.24
N ARG A 48 22.37 -15.40 -14.90
CA ARG A 48 22.84 -16.58 -15.64
C ARG A 48 21.81 -17.70 -15.66
N ARG A 49 21.15 -17.93 -14.51
CA ARG A 49 20.13 -18.97 -14.38
C ARG A 49 18.90 -18.64 -15.22
N ILE A 50 18.38 -17.41 -15.12
CA ILE A 50 17.23 -16.96 -15.90
C ILE A 50 17.53 -17.03 -17.40
N ARG A 51 18.69 -16.53 -17.86
CA ARG A 51 19.11 -16.64 -19.27
C ARG A 51 19.18 -18.09 -19.73
N LYS A 52 19.72 -18.99 -18.91
CA LYS A 52 19.83 -20.42 -19.25
C LYS A 52 18.47 -21.08 -19.44
N GLU A 53 17.51 -20.78 -18.56
CA GLU A 53 16.17 -21.37 -18.61
C GLU A 53 15.29 -20.73 -19.71
N PHE A 54 15.51 -19.45 -20.02
CA PHE A 54 14.70 -18.67 -20.97
C PHE A 54 15.55 -18.00 -22.06
N PRO A 55 16.29 -18.77 -22.89
CA PRO A 55 17.27 -18.20 -23.84
C PRO A 55 16.64 -17.33 -24.94
N GLY A 56 15.36 -17.56 -25.28
CA GLY A 56 14.65 -16.84 -26.34
C GLY A 56 13.92 -15.57 -25.88
N TYR A 57 14.02 -15.19 -24.61
CA TYR A 57 13.33 -14.04 -24.05
C TYR A 57 14.30 -12.93 -23.69
N THR A 58 13.81 -11.68 -23.71
CA THR A 58 14.59 -10.54 -23.25
C THR A 58 14.77 -10.59 -21.74
N VAL A 59 16.00 -10.48 -21.27
CA VAL A 59 16.34 -10.45 -19.84
C VAL A 59 16.89 -9.08 -19.47
N LEU A 60 16.17 -8.39 -18.60
CA LEU A 60 16.62 -7.14 -17.97
C LEU A 60 17.25 -7.45 -16.61
N ALA A 61 18.42 -6.87 -16.34
CA ALA A 61 19.04 -6.89 -15.02
C ALA A 61 18.79 -5.57 -14.31
N ASP A 62 17.99 -5.61 -13.24
CA ASP A 62 17.72 -4.43 -12.43
C ASP A 62 18.86 -4.17 -11.43
N MET A 63 19.99 -3.69 -11.95
CA MET A 63 21.21 -3.45 -11.16
C MET A 63 21.06 -2.23 -10.25
N LYS A 64 20.21 -1.26 -10.64
CA LYS A 64 20.10 0.06 -10.01
C LYS A 64 21.47 0.71 -9.78
N THR A 65 22.31 0.61 -10.81
CA THR A 65 23.67 1.12 -10.81
C THR A 65 23.68 2.62 -10.49
N ILE A 66 24.26 2.95 -9.34
CA ILE A 66 24.45 4.34 -8.85
C ILE A 66 25.89 4.82 -9.03
N ASP A 67 26.84 3.88 -9.04
CA ASP A 67 28.28 4.09 -9.16
C ASP A 67 28.91 2.92 -9.93
N THR A 68 30.14 3.09 -10.43
CA THR A 68 30.91 2.06 -11.15
C THR A 68 30.23 1.53 -12.43
N GLY A 69 29.67 2.46 -13.21
CA GLY A 69 28.85 2.19 -14.39
C GLY A 69 29.40 1.13 -15.35
N SER A 70 30.68 1.20 -15.68
CA SER A 70 31.32 0.22 -16.58
C SER A 70 31.35 -1.20 -16.01
N ILE A 71 31.66 -1.34 -14.72
CA ILE A 71 31.87 -2.64 -14.06
C ILE A 71 30.53 -3.36 -13.92
N GLU A 72 29.49 -2.67 -13.43
CA GLU A 72 28.19 -3.30 -13.22
C GLU A 72 27.50 -3.68 -14.53
N VAL A 73 27.62 -2.83 -15.57
CA VAL A 73 27.12 -3.15 -16.91
C VAL A 73 27.86 -4.36 -17.50
N GLU A 74 29.19 -4.41 -17.38
CA GLU A 74 29.99 -5.56 -17.82
C GLU A 74 29.56 -6.85 -17.10
N MET A 75 29.35 -6.80 -15.78
CA MET A 75 28.95 -7.94 -14.98
C MET A 75 27.59 -8.48 -15.40
N ALA A 76 26.60 -7.60 -15.60
CA ALA A 76 25.25 -7.97 -16.04
C ALA A 76 25.26 -8.53 -17.47
N ALA A 77 25.95 -7.85 -18.39
CA ALA A 77 26.06 -8.27 -19.79
C ALA A 77 26.72 -9.65 -19.93
N LYS A 78 27.88 -9.86 -19.30
CA LYS A 78 28.57 -11.17 -19.28
C LYS A 78 27.76 -12.28 -18.62
N SER A 79 26.78 -11.92 -17.80
CA SER A 79 25.88 -12.87 -17.14
C SER A 79 24.63 -13.19 -17.97
N GLY A 80 24.44 -12.52 -19.10
CA GLY A 80 23.39 -12.81 -20.08
C GLY A 80 22.22 -11.84 -20.08
N ALA A 81 22.35 -10.64 -19.49
CA ALA A 81 21.36 -9.58 -19.63
C ALA A 81 21.40 -8.99 -21.05
N ASP A 82 20.23 -8.66 -21.61
CA ASP A 82 20.12 -7.86 -22.84
C ASP A 82 19.99 -6.37 -22.53
N ILE A 83 19.43 -6.06 -21.35
CA ILE A 83 19.18 -4.71 -20.88
C ILE A 83 19.69 -4.60 -19.44
N VAL A 84 20.38 -3.51 -19.12
CA VAL A 84 20.84 -3.20 -17.77
C VAL A 84 20.14 -1.94 -17.28
N MET A 85 19.49 -2.02 -16.12
CA MET A 85 18.88 -0.85 -15.49
C MET A 85 19.87 -0.10 -14.62
N ILE A 86 19.95 1.21 -14.83
CA ILE A 86 20.78 2.15 -14.06
C ILE A 86 19.89 3.21 -13.42
N LEU A 87 20.32 3.84 -12.34
CA LEU A 87 19.55 4.93 -11.75
C LEU A 87 19.78 6.22 -12.55
N GLY A 88 18.70 6.90 -12.92
CA GLY A 88 18.75 8.21 -13.55
C GLY A 88 19.39 9.26 -12.63
N GLY A 89 19.33 9.07 -11.32
CA GLY A 89 19.99 9.93 -10.33
C GLY A 89 21.52 9.79 -10.24
N SER A 90 22.14 8.86 -10.98
CA SER A 90 23.60 8.67 -10.98
C SER A 90 24.34 9.87 -11.56
N ASP A 91 25.61 10.05 -11.16
CA ASP A 91 26.46 11.08 -11.74
C ASP A 91 26.63 10.89 -13.26
N ASN A 92 26.77 11.99 -14.00
CA ASN A 92 26.92 11.92 -15.46
C ASN A 92 28.12 11.08 -15.90
N SER A 93 29.22 11.11 -15.15
CA SER A 93 30.38 10.26 -15.45
C SER A 93 30.05 8.77 -15.35
N THR A 94 29.23 8.37 -14.37
CA THR A 94 28.74 7.00 -14.24
C THR A 94 27.86 6.62 -15.43
N ILE A 95 26.93 7.49 -15.84
CA ILE A 95 26.08 7.26 -17.01
C ILE A 95 26.93 7.10 -18.28
N ASP A 96 27.88 7.99 -18.51
CA ASP A 96 28.77 7.95 -19.68
C ASP A 96 29.61 6.66 -19.71
N ASP A 97 30.13 6.22 -18.55
CA ASP A 97 30.85 4.96 -18.40
C ASP A 97 29.96 3.75 -18.70
N SER A 98 28.72 3.76 -18.19
CA SER A 98 27.71 2.74 -18.47
C SER A 98 27.41 2.65 -19.96
N VAL A 99 27.17 3.78 -20.64
CA VAL A 99 26.86 3.84 -22.08
C VAL A 99 28.02 3.25 -22.90
N ARG A 100 29.27 3.60 -22.57
CA ARG A 100 30.44 3.03 -23.26
C ARG A 100 30.55 1.52 -23.06
N SER A 101 30.33 1.04 -21.85
CA SER A 101 30.35 -0.41 -21.54
C SER A 101 29.20 -1.14 -22.25
N ALA A 102 28.00 -0.56 -22.26
CA ALA A 102 26.83 -1.13 -22.94
C ALA A 102 27.08 -1.32 -24.44
N HIS A 103 27.63 -0.29 -25.11
CA HIS A 103 28.05 -0.40 -26.50
C HIS A 103 29.13 -1.47 -26.73
N GLN A 104 30.11 -1.57 -25.82
CA GLN A 104 31.18 -2.58 -25.93
C GLN A 104 30.64 -4.01 -25.84
N TYR A 105 29.65 -4.26 -24.98
CA TYR A 105 29.07 -5.59 -24.76
C TYR A 105 27.81 -5.87 -25.61
N GLY A 106 27.31 -4.88 -26.35
CA GLY A 106 26.14 -5.02 -27.20
C GLY A 106 24.83 -5.17 -26.44
N VAL A 107 24.75 -4.58 -25.23
CA VAL A 107 23.53 -4.54 -24.41
C VAL A 107 22.94 -3.13 -24.42
N LYS A 108 21.66 -3.01 -24.05
CA LYS A 108 20.98 -1.73 -23.92
C LYS A 108 20.90 -1.25 -22.49
N LEU A 109 20.66 0.05 -22.30
CA LEU A 109 20.48 0.66 -20.99
C LEU A 109 19.06 1.18 -20.80
N MET A 110 18.51 0.93 -19.61
CA MET A 110 17.29 1.55 -19.14
C MET A 110 17.61 2.44 -17.94
N ALA A 111 17.28 3.72 -18.00
CA ALA A 111 17.49 4.63 -16.86
C ALA A 111 16.20 4.79 -16.06
N ASP A 112 16.27 4.47 -14.76
CA ASP A 112 15.19 4.56 -13.81
C ASP A 112 15.14 5.94 -13.15
N LEU A 113 14.07 6.71 -13.39
CA LEU A 113 13.90 8.07 -12.87
C LEU A 113 13.48 8.12 -11.39
N MET A 114 13.48 6.99 -10.68
CA MET A 114 13.14 6.94 -9.26
C MET A 114 13.98 7.94 -8.44
N SER A 115 13.27 8.77 -7.65
CA SER A 115 13.85 9.79 -6.76
C SER A 115 14.65 10.89 -7.46
N VAL A 116 14.45 11.09 -8.76
CA VAL A 116 14.97 12.26 -9.48
C VAL A 116 14.10 13.48 -9.20
N ASN A 117 14.73 14.62 -8.86
CA ASN A 117 14.02 15.85 -8.52
C ASN A 117 13.25 16.46 -9.70
N ASP A 118 13.90 16.59 -10.87
CA ASP A 118 13.26 16.99 -12.13
C ASP A 118 13.34 15.83 -13.14
N PRO A 119 12.37 14.91 -13.10
CA PRO A 119 12.38 13.71 -13.93
C PRO A 119 12.28 14.02 -15.43
N VAL A 120 11.58 15.09 -15.83
CA VAL A 120 11.39 15.43 -17.25
C VAL A 120 12.69 15.98 -17.83
N GLU A 121 13.30 16.96 -17.18
CA GLU A 121 14.60 17.51 -17.61
C GLU A 121 15.66 16.41 -17.64
N ARG A 122 15.68 15.56 -16.61
CA ARG A 122 16.64 14.46 -16.53
C ARG A 122 16.44 13.41 -17.61
N ALA A 123 15.20 13.07 -17.98
CA ALA A 123 14.91 12.15 -19.08
C ALA A 123 15.51 12.64 -20.41
N ILE A 124 15.32 13.92 -20.73
CA ILE A 124 15.88 14.55 -21.94
C ILE A 124 17.42 14.50 -21.92
N GLN A 125 18.03 14.73 -20.76
CA GLN A 125 19.48 14.65 -20.61
C GLN A 125 19.99 13.22 -20.83
N LEU A 126 19.36 12.23 -20.20
CA LEU A 126 19.73 10.82 -20.29
C LEU A 126 19.61 10.30 -21.74
N GLU A 127 18.55 10.69 -22.46
CA GLU A 127 18.41 10.40 -23.89
C GLU A 127 19.60 10.94 -24.69
N LYS A 128 19.99 12.21 -24.48
CA LYS A 128 21.15 12.82 -25.15
C LYS A 128 22.47 12.14 -24.83
N MET A 129 22.58 11.52 -23.66
CA MET A 129 23.76 10.76 -23.24
C MET A 129 23.82 9.36 -23.85
N GLY A 130 22.76 8.90 -24.53
CA GLY A 130 22.73 7.61 -25.23
C GLY A 130 22.02 6.49 -24.45
N ILE A 131 21.14 6.82 -23.52
CA ILE A 131 20.26 5.83 -22.88
C ILE A 131 19.19 5.36 -23.86
N ASP A 132 18.97 4.03 -23.92
CA ASP A 132 18.02 3.41 -24.85
C ASP A 132 16.56 3.44 -24.39
N TYR A 133 16.32 3.45 -23.07
CA TYR A 133 14.99 3.41 -22.47
C TYR A 133 14.91 4.29 -21.24
N ILE A 134 13.78 4.98 -21.04
CA ILE A 134 13.49 5.73 -19.81
C ILE A 134 12.42 4.99 -19.01
N ASN A 135 12.65 4.75 -17.73
CA ASN A 135 11.67 4.15 -16.83
C ASN A 135 11.13 5.20 -15.85
N VAL A 136 9.84 5.50 -15.96
CA VAL A 136 9.08 6.29 -14.99
C VAL A 136 8.66 5.37 -13.85
N HIS A 137 9.39 5.45 -12.75
CA HIS A 137 9.20 4.58 -11.60
C HIS A 137 8.94 5.42 -10.35
N VAL A 138 7.78 5.21 -9.74
CA VAL A 138 7.53 5.67 -8.38
C VAL A 138 7.89 4.52 -7.44
N GLY A 139 8.92 4.71 -6.60
CA GLY A 139 9.34 3.69 -5.65
C GLY A 139 8.23 3.32 -4.67
N ILE A 140 8.32 2.13 -4.06
CA ILE A 140 7.30 1.62 -3.12
C ILE A 140 7.02 2.64 -2.02
N ASP A 141 8.04 3.22 -1.39
CA ASP A 141 7.86 4.20 -0.30
C ASP A 141 7.13 5.47 -0.74
N GLN A 142 7.32 5.91 -2.00
CA GLN A 142 6.63 7.08 -2.55
C GLN A 142 5.19 6.75 -2.93
N GLN A 143 4.93 5.55 -3.47
CA GLN A 143 3.57 5.07 -3.68
C GLN A 143 2.81 5.02 -2.36
N MET A 144 3.47 4.66 -1.26
CA MET A 144 2.88 4.66 0.08
C MET A 144 2.57 6.06 0.62
N GLN A 145 3.06 7.11 -0.04
CA GLN A 145 2.80 8.52 0.28
C GLN A 145 1.82 9.19 -0.71
N GLY A 146 1.30 8.45 -1.70
CA GLY A 146 0.28 8.94 -2.63
C GLY A 146 0.82 9.52 -3.94
N TYR A 147 2.10 9.32 -4.26
CA TYR A 147 2.66 9.68 -5.56
C TYR A 147 2.20 8.67 -6.63
N ASP A 148 1.67 9.16 -7.75
CA ASP A 148 1.20 8.32 -8.87
C ASP A 148 2.07 8.51 -10.12
N PRO A 149 2.69 7.43 -10.67
CA PRO A 149 3.53 7.49 -11.87
C PRO A 149 2.79 8.01 -13.11
N ILE A 150 1.47 7.86 -13.21
CA ILE A 150 0.70 8.22 -14.41
C ILE A 150 0.74 9.73 -14.67
N TYR A 151 0.76 10.57 -13.63
CA TYR A 151 0.80 12.02 -13.83
C TYR A 151 2.14 12.49 -14.41
N LEU A 152 3.24 11.86 -14.02
CA LEU A 152 4.58 12.15 -14.56
C LEU A 152 4.78 11.54 -15.95
N LEU A 153 4.14 10.38 -16.20
CA LEU A 153 4.32 9.62 -17.42
C LEU A 153 4.09 10.45 -18.68
N LYS A 154 2.99 11.22 -18.72
CA LYS A 154 2.65 12.00 -19.91
C LYS A 154 3.73 13.01 -20.26
N ASP A 155 4.21 13.76 -19.28
CA ASP A 155 5.21 14.80 -19.51
C ASP A 155 6.55 14.20 -19.96
N VAL A 156 6.92 13.01 -19.47
CA VAL A 156 8.12 12.30 -19.92
C VAL A 156 7.94 11.75 -21.34
N VAL A 157 6.81 11.12 -21.65
CA VAL A 157 6.49 10.60 -23.00
C VAL A 157 6.51 11.71 -24.03
N ASP A 158 5.97 12.89 -23.72
CA ASP A 158 5.97 14.04 -24.62
C ASP A 158 7.37 14.68 -24.78
N ALA A 159 8.31 14.41 -23.86
CA ALA A 159 9.62 15.05 -23.80
C ALA A 159 10.77 14.27 -24.46
N VAL A 160 10.65 12.94 -24.60
CA VAL A 160 11.72 12.08 -25.16
C VAL A 160 11.23 11.26 -26.35
N ASN A 161 12.16 10.78 -27.20
CA ASN A 161 11.84 9.94 -28.35
C ASN A 161 12.19 8.46 -28.13
N VAL A 162 13.01 8.18 -27.11
CA VAL A 162 13.31 6.80 -26.68
C VAL A 162 12.10 6.16 -26.01
N PRO A 163 11.93 4.82 -26.11
CA PRO A 163 10.75 4.18 -25.54
C PRO A 163 10.67 4.33 -24.02
N VAL A 164 9.45 4.58 -23.53
CA VAL A 164 9.20 4.85 -22.11
C VAL A 164 8.55 3.64 -21.43
N ALA A 165 9.17 3.20 -20.34
CA ALA A 165 8.69 2.19 -19.43
C ALA A 165 8.03 2.82 -18.20
N VAL A 166 7.10 2.09 -17.59
CA VAL A 166 6.49 2.48 -16.32
C VAL A 166 6.51 1.33 -15.34
N ALA A 167 6.92 1.62 -14.12
CA ALA A 167 6.91 0.71 -12.99
C ALA A 167 6.24 1.34 -11.77
N GLY A 168 5.66 0.48 -10.92
CA GLY A 168 5.19 0.87 -9.59
C GLY A 168 3.71 0.63 -9.33
N GLY A 169 3.39 -0.50 -8.68
CA GLY A 169 2.03 -0.79 -8.21
C GLY A 169 1.00 -0.92 -9.35
N ILE A 170 1.41 -1.48 -10.48
CA ILE A 170 0.60 -1.58 -11.69
C ILE A 170 -0.30 -2.81 -11.63
N ASP A 171 -1.61 -2.61 -11.76
CA ASP A 171 -2.63 -3.65 -11.90
C ASP A 171 -3.28 -3.61 -13.29
N GLU A 172 -4.38 -4.34 -13.49
CA GLU A 172 -5.10 -4.40 -14.77
C GLU A 172 -5.55 -3.02 -15.25
N GLN A 173 -6.19 -2.24 -14.37
CA GLN A 173 -6.75 -0.95 -14.69
C GLN A 173 -5.64 0.06 -15.01
N ARG A 174 -4.62 0.15 -14.14
CA ARG A 174 -3.48 1.05 -14.35
C ARG A 174 -2.69 0.68 -15.60
N SER A 175 -2.60 -0.61 -15.95
CA SER A 175 -1.98 -1.04 -17.19
C SER A 175 -2.68 -0.44 -18.42
N SER A 176 -4.02 -0.43 -18.46
CA SER A 176 -4.76 0.22 -19.55
C SER A 176 -4.52 1.73 -19.60
N GLU A 177 -4.49 2.39 -18.44
CA GLU A 177 -4.26 3.85 -18.33
C GLU A 177 -2.86 4.26 -18.79
N ILE A 178 -1.84 3.49 -18.40
CA ILE A 178 -0.45 3.70 -18.79
C ILE A 178 -0.26 3.59 -20.30
N VAL A 179 -0.87 2.57 -20.93
CA VAL A 179 -0.83 2.40 -22.39
C VAL A 179 -1.55 3.54 -23.10
N ASN A 180 -2.73 3.94 -22.61
CA ASN A 180 -3.48 5.07 -23.18
C ASN A 180 -2.72 6.41 -23.07
N THR A 181 -1.81 6.52 -22.10
CA THR A 181 -0.97 7.72 -21.90
C THR A 181 0.27 7.72 -22.81
N GLY A 182 0.61 6.58 -23.42
CA GLY A 182 1.67 6.48 -24.45
C GLY A 182 2.90 5.68 -24.05
N ALA A 183 2.87 4.92 -22.95
CA ALA A 183 4.01 4.06 -22.59
C ALA A 183 4.22 2.90 -23.57
N ASP A 184 5.48 2.56 -23.83
CA ASP A 184 5.89 1.44 -24.68
C ASP A 184 6.10 0.14 -23.88
N ILE A 185 6.38 0.25 -22.58
CA ILE A 185 6.71 -0.88 -21.71
C ILE A 185 5.96 -0.75 -20.37
N VAL A 186 5.26 -1.82 -19.97
CA VAL A 186 4.55 -1.91 -18.67
C VAL A 186 5.25 -2.93 -17.79
N ILE A 187 5.82 -2.49 -16.66
CA ILE A 187 6.59 -3.33 -15.74
C ILE A 187 5.74 -3.71 -14.52
N VAL A 188 5.38 -4.98 -14.40
CA VAL A 188 4.49 -5.48 -13.35
C VAL A 188 5.22 -6.44 -12.41
N GLY A 189 5.27 -6.07 -11.13
CA GLY A 189 5.82 -6.91 -10.06
C GLY A 189 4.73 -7.64 -9.27
N GLY A 190 4.44 -7.16 -8.07
CA GLY A 190 3.61 -7.85 -7.07
C GLY A 190 2.23 -8.34 -7.54
N ASN A 191 1.55 -7.63 -8.45
CA ASN A 191 0.24 -8.06 -8.97
C ASN A 191 0.31 -9.31 -9.86
N ILE A 192 1.50 -9.66 -10.37
CA ILE A 192 1.78 -10.96 -11.00
C ILE A 192 2.44 -11.90 -9.98
N THR A 193 3.55 -11.47 -9.37
CA THR A 193 4.43 -12.37 -8.61
C THR A 193 3.87 -12.85 -7.27
N ARG A 194 2.92 -12.12 -6.67
CA ARG A 194 2.24 -12.49 -5.42
C ARG A 194 0.85 -13.12 -5.66
N SER A 195 0.43 -13.31 -6.92
CA SER A 195 -0.85 -13.92 -7.26
C SER A 195 -0.87 -15.43 -7.00
N ASP A 196 -2.04 -15.96 -6.63
CA ASP A 196 -2.26 -17.41 -6.50
C ASP A 196 -2.18 -18.14 -7.84
N ASN A 197 -2.43 -17.44 -8.94
CA ASN A 197 -2.31 -17.96 -10.30
C ASN A 197 -1.60 -16.95 -11.18
N VAL A 198 -0.27 -17.08 -11.23
CA VAL A 198 0.64 -16.16 -11.94
C VAL A 198 0.29 -16.09 -13.42
N SER A 199 0.07 -17.22 -14.09
CA SER A 199 -0.27 -17.25 -15.53
C SER A 199 -1.57 -16.51 -15.83
N ARG A 200 -2.60 -16.67 -14.99
CA ARG A 200 -3.86 -15.94 -15.15
C ARG A 200 -3.66 -14.45 -14.92
N ALA A 201 -2.95 -14.07 -13.87
CA ALA A 201 -2.66 -12.66 -13.57
C ALA A 201 -1.89 -12.00 -14.73
N ALA A 202 -0.84 -12.65 -15.22
CA ALA A 202 -0.08 -12.21 -16.39
C ALA A 202 -0.96 -12.07 -17.65
N LYS A 203 -1.87 -13.04 -17.89
CA LYS A 203 -2.82 -12.98 -19.01
C LYS A 203 -3.81 -11.84 -18.90
N THR A 204 -4.28 -11.54 -17.68
CA THR A 204 -5.16 -10.40 -17.43
C THR A 204 -4.44 -9.08 -17.76
N ILE A 205 -3.21 -8.90 -17.26
CA ILE A 205 -2.37 -7.73 -17.60
C ILE A 205 -2.14 -7.64 -19.10
N ARG A 206 -1.73 -8.73 -19.76
CA ARG A 206 -1.50 -8.76 -21.21
C ARG A 206 -2.74 -8.33 -22.00
N SER A 207 -3.92 -8.81 -21.58
CA SER A 207 -5.19 -8.46 -22.21
C SER A 207 -5.52 -6.97 -22.04
N SER A 208 -5.27 -6.40 -20.87
CA SER A 208 -5.54 -4.98 -20.60
C SER A 208 -4.56 -4.04 -21.28
N VAL A 209 -3.36 -4.51 -21.61
CA VAL A 209 -2.37 -3.78 -22.43
C VAL A 209 -2.70 -3.92 -23.93
N ASP A 210 -3.14 -5.09 -24.41
CA ASP A 210 -3.52 -5.30 -25.82
C ASP A 210 -4.84 -4.61 -26.19
N SER A 211 -5.74 -4.44 -25.23
CA SER A 211 -7.05 -3.82 -25.42
C SER A 211 -7.36 -2.86 -24.28
N PRO A 212 -6.68 -1.70 -24.24
CA PRO A 212 -6.81 -0.77 -23.14
C PRO A 212 -8.22 -0.20 -23.08
N SER A 213 -8.83 -0.36 -21.92
CA SER A 213 -10.14 0.18 -21.60
C SER A 213 -10.06 1.72 -21.49
N LYS A 214 -11.11 2.42 -21.95
CA LYS A 214 -11.22 3.87 -21.82
C LYS A 214 -11.85 4.21 -20.46
N PHE A 215 -11.09 4.10 -19.38
CA PHE A 215 -11.54 4.62 -18.10
C PHE A 215 -11.38 6.14 -18.07
N GLN A 216 -12.46 6.87 -17.74
CA GLN A 216 -12.38 8.28 -17.35
C GLN A 216 -11.98 8.33 -15.89
N VAL A 217 -10.84 8.95 -15.60
CA VAL A 217 -10.38 9.19 -14.23
C VAL A 217 -11.35 10.16 -13.55
N SER A 218 -12.15 9.67 -12.60
CA SER A 218 -12.61 10.54 -11.52
C SER A 218 -11.48 10.60 -10.50
N LYS A 219 -10.96 11.80 -10.24
CA LYS A 219 -9.94 12.03 -9.21
C LYS A 219 -10.55 11.71 -7.85
N GLN A 220 -10.44 10.46 -7.41
CA GLN A 220 -10.78 10.07 -6.05
C GLN A 220 -9.87 10.86 -5.10
N SER A 221 -10.44 11.46 -4.06
CA SER A 221 -9.60 12.20 -3.12
C SER A 221 -8.77 11.21 -2.31
N LEU A 222 -7.58 11.63 -1.84
CA LEU A 222 -6.74 10.78 -1.00
C LEU A 222 -7.48 10.31 0.26
N ASP A 223 -8.37 11.15 0.80
CA ASP A 223 -9.23 10.81 1.94
C ASP A 223 -10.22 9.69 1.61
N ASP A 224 -10.81 9.69 0.41
CA ASP A 224 -11.72 8.61 -0.03
C ASP A 224 -10.96 7.30 -0.21
N GLU A 225 -9.76 7.33 -0.77
CA GLU A 225 -8.93 6.13 -0.95
C GLU A 225 -8.48 5.56 0.42
N ILE A 226 -8.08 6.42 1.37
CA ILE A 226 -7.78 6.01 2.75
C ILE A 226 -9.01 5.34 3.37
N TYR A 227 -10.18 5.96 3.24
CA TYR A 227 -11.42 5.45 3.80
C TYR A 227 -11.76 4.07 3.25
N GLU A 228 -11.69 3.88 1.93
CA GLU A 228 -11.94 2.58 1.28
C GLU A 228 -10.95 1.51 1.72
N LEU A 229 -9.65 1.83 1.74
CA LEU A 229 -8.61 0.91 2.16
C LEU A 229 -8.83 0.44 3.62
N LEU A 230 -9.04 1.38 4.55
CA LEU A 230 -9.28 1.08 5.98
C LEU A 230 -10.62 0.36 6.22
N THR A 231 -11.61 0.61 5.37
CA THR A 231 -12.90 -0.10 5.40
C THR A 231 -12.72 -1.56 4.98
N SER A 232 -11.84 -1.83 4.01
CA SER A 232 -11.59 -3.16 3.47
C SER A 232 -10.63 -4.04 4.29
N THR A 233 -9.99 -3.51 5.34
CA THR A 233 -9.01 -4.23 6.16
C THR A 233 -9.44 -4.34 7.62
N SER A 234 -8.97 -5.36 8.34
CA SER A 234 -9.34 -5.57 9.75
C SER A 234 -8.49 -4.73 10.70
N THR A 235 -8.97 -4.48 11.93
CA THR A 235 -8.18 -3.79 12.96
C THR A 235 -6.88 -4.52 13.31
N PRO A 236 -6.79 -5.87 13.33
CA PRO A 236 -5.51 -6.58 13.38
C PRO A 236 -4.55 -6.22 12.24
N ASN A 237 -5.00 -6.21 10.98
CA ASN A 237 -4.14 -5.88 9.83
C ASN A 237 -3.59 -4.45 9.94
N ILE A 238 -4.41 -3.50 10.40
CA ILE A 238 -4.00 -2.11 10.61
C ILE A 238 -2.99 -2.01 11.76
N SER A 239 -3.22 -2.72 12.86
CA SER A 239 -2.29 -2.78 14.00
C SER A 239 -0.93 -3.35 13.57
N ASP A 240 -0.92 -4.43 12.80
CA ASP A 240 0.32 -5.04 12.28
C ASP A 240 1.04 -4.12 11.28
N ALA A 241 0.31 -3.38 10.44
CA ALA A 241 0.88 -2.34 9.57
C ALA A 241 1.59 -1.22 10.36
N MET A 242 1.17 -1.01 11.61
CA MET A 242 1.78 -0.07 12.55
C MET A 242 2.77 -0.73 13.54
N HIS A 243 3.21 -1.96 13.27
CA HIS A 243 4.08 -2.75 14.14
C HIS A 243 3.47 -3.04 15.53
N ARG A 244 2.21 -3.48 15.54
CA ARG A 244 1.42 -3.86 16.74
C ARG A 244 1.14 -2.67 17.66
N LYS A 245 0.83 -1.52 17.06
CA LYS A 245 0.52 -0.25 17.75
C LYS A 245 -0.86 0.27 17.34
N GLY A 246 -1.33 1.31 18.01
CA GLY A 246 -2.60 1.99 17.71
C GLY A 246 -3.84 1.33 18.33
N ALA A 247 -3.76 0.07 18.77
CA ALA A 247 -4.87 -0.62 19.43
C ALA A 247 -5.23 0.01 20.79
N MET A 248 -6.49 0.38 20.95
CA MET A 248 -7.06 0.84 22.22
C MET A 248 -7.26 -0.34 23.19
N ARG A 249 -7.02 -0.09 24.47
CA ARG A 249 -7.13 -1.09 25.55
C ARG A 249 -8.44 -0.94 26.30
N LYS A 250 -9.09 -2.08 26.60
CA LYS A 250 -10.33 -2.16 27.39
C LYS A 250 -11.47 -1.34 26.78
N ILE A 251 -11.54 -1.30 25.45
CA ILE A 251 -12.61 -0.66 24.68
C ILE A 251 -13.21 -1.78 23.83
N ILE A 252 -14.47 -2.12 24.09
CA ILE A 252 -15.15 -3.28 23.49
C ILE A 252 -16.37 -2.85 22.67
N PRO A 253 -16.71 -3.55 21.58
CA PRO A 253 -17.91 -3.26 20.81
C PRO A 253 -19.17 -3.61 21.61
N LEU A 254 -20.15 -2.71 21.60
CA LEU A 254 -21.51 -2.99 22.09
C LEU A 254 -22.38 -3.61 21.01
N VAL A 255 -22.15 -3.23 19.75
CA VAL A 255 -22.88 -3.74 18.59
C VAL A 255 -21.97 -4.67 17.79
N GLN A 256 -22.35 -5.95 17.70
CA GLN A 256 -21.59 -6.96 16.98
C GLN A 256 -21.73 -6.80 15.47
N ASP A 257 -20.76 -7.33 14.73
CA ASP A 257 -20.73 -7.38 13.26
C ASP A 257 -20.79 -6.00 12.61
N THR A 258 -20.21 -5.01 13.29
CA THR A 258 -20.10 -3.64 12.81
C THR A 258 -18.69 -3.30 12.37
N LYS A 259 -18.60 -2.41 11.38
CA LYS A 259 -17.36 -1.78 10.94
C LYS A 259 -17.51 -0.28 11.08
N MET A 260 -16.58 0.35 11.78
CA MET A 260 -16.53 1.79 11.98
C MET A 260 -15.24 2.32 11.37
N VAL A 261 -15.32 3.32 10.50
CA VAL A 261 -14.17 4.05 9.95
C VAL A 261 -14.55 5.52 9.88
N GLY A 262 -13.69 6.42 10.36
CA GLY A 262 -13.92 7.85 10.19
C GLY A 262 -12.87 8.70 10.89
N LYS A 263 -12.94 10.01 10.68
CA LYS A 263 -12.02 10.98 11.31
C LYS A 263 -12.48 11.31 12.72
N ALA A 264 -11.52 11.42 13.64
CA ALA A 264 -11.78 11.63 15.05
C ALA A 264 -12.26 13.06 15.33
N VAL A 265 -13.44 13.18 15.94
CA VAL A 265 -13.87 14.33 16.71
C VAL A 265 -13.64 13.98 18.17
N THR A 266 -12.55 14.50 18.75
CA THR A 266 -12.14 14.16 20.10
C THR A 266 -12.90 14.97 21.14
N VAL A 267 -13.20 14.34 22.27
CA VAL A 267 -13.91 14.93 23.38
C VAL A 267 -13.24 14.51 24.68
N GLN A 268 -12.82 15.47 25.48
CA GLN A 268 -12.44 15.24 26.86
C GLN A 268 -13.56 15.76 27.76
N THR A 269 -14.11 14.90 28.60
CA THR A 269 -15.11 15.29 29.59
C THR A 269 -14.69 14.89 31.01
N PHE A 270 -15.41 15.43 31.99
CA PHE A 270 -15.26 15.06 33.40
C PHE A 270 -16.27 13.98 33.77
N GLU A 271 -16.07 13.38 34.94
CA GLU A 271 -16.89 12.32 35.49
C GLU A 271 -18.41 12.56 35.33
N GLY A 272 -19.01 11.77 34.44
CA GLY A 272 -20.45 11.77 34.16
C GLY A 272 -20.99 12.99 33.41
N ASP A 273 -20.16 13.97 33.06
CA ASP A 273 -20.60 15.15 32.31
C ASP A 273 -20.81 14.80 30.84
N TRP A 274 -22.08 14.76 30.44
CA TRP A 274 -22.48 14.42 29.07
C TRP A 274 -22.66 15.63 28.16
N ALA A 275 -22.47 16.86 28.65
CA ALA A 275 -22.69 18.06 27.84
C ALA A 275 -21.75 18.16 26.63
N LYS A 276 -20.43 17.98 26.83
CA LYS A 276 -19.45 17.99 25.73
C LYS A 276 -19.57 16.78 24.80
N PRO A 277 -19.76 15.55 25.30
CA PRO A 277 -20.08 14.41 24.45
C PRO A 277 -21.26 14.66 23.51
N VAL A 278 -22.41 15.11 24.02
CA VAL A 278 -23.59 15.37 23.19
C VAL A 278 -23.38 16.57 22.26
N GLN A 279 -22.74 17.65 22.73
CA GLN A 279 -22.42 18.82 21.90
C GLN A 279 -21.47 18.47 20.73
N ALA A 280 -20.61 17.45 20.87
CA ALA A 280 -19.74 17.02 19.79
C ALA A 280 -20.51 16.52 18.57
N ILE A 281 -21.74 16.05 18.74
CA ILE A 281 -22.63 15.68 17.64
C ILE A 281 -22.83 16.88 16.73
N ASP A 282 -23.06 18.10 17.26
CA ASP A 282 -23.27 19.31 16.46
C ASP A 282 -22.04 19.74 15.65
N ILE A 283 -20.85 19.40 16.14
CA ILE A 283 -19.57 19.76 15.52
C ILE A 283 -19.14 18.73 14.46
N ALA A 284 -19.44 17.45 14.71
CA ALA A 284 -19.07 16.36 13.82
C ALA A 284 -19.77 16.45 12.45
N LYS A 285 -19.09 15.98 11.41
CA LYS A 285 -19.62 15.89 10.04
C LYS A 285 -20.09 14.45 9.77
N PRO A 286 -20.94 14.24 8.75
CA PRO A 286 -21.25 12.90 8.28
C PRO A 286 -19.97 12.11 7.98
N GLY A 287 -19.88 10.88 8.47
CA GLY A 287 -18.70 10.00 8.36
C GLY A 287 -17.64 10.17 9.46
N ASP A 288 -17.74 11.17 10.34
CA ASP A 288 -16.81 11.31 11.46
C ASP A 288 -17.08 10.26 12.55
N VAL A 289 -16.08 10.02 13.41
CA VAL A 289 -16.18 9.19 14.62
C VAL A 289 -15.95 10.07 15.84
N ILE A 290 -16.88 10.03 16.80
CA ILE A 290 -16.75 10.77 18.05
C ILE A 290 -15.94 9.92 19.03
N VAL A 291 -14.83 10.45 19.57
CA VAL A 291 -13.95 9.74 20.51
C VAL A 291 -13.94 10.47 21.84
N ILE A 292 -14.47 9.84 22.88
CA ILE A 292 -14.71 10.45 24.19
C ILE A 292 -13.80 9.81 25.22
N TYR A 293 -13.05 10.65 25.93
CA TYR A 293 -12.47 10.30 27.22
C TYR A 293 -13.39 10.82 28.33
N ASN A 294 -13.92 9.89 29.13
CA ASN A 294 -14.67 10.16 30.35
C ASN A 294 -13.86 9.62 31.53
N SER A 295 -13.53 10.48 32.49
CA SER A 295 -12.69 10.11 33.63
C SER A 295 -13.31 9.06 34.56
N SER A 296 -14.59 8.69 34.37
CA SER A 296 -15.30 7.70 35.18
C SER A 296 -15.75 6.49 34.37
N LYS A 297 -15.62 5.31 35.00
CA LYS A 297 -16.19 4.04 34.51
C LYS A 297 -17.45 3.63 35.24
N ASP A 298 -17.86 4.43 36.22
CA ASP A 298 -19.01 4.16 37.08
C ASP A 298 -20.19 5.09 36.77
N ILE A 299 -19.97 6.16 35.99
CA ILE A 299 -21.00 7.14 35.61
C ILE A 299 -21.02 7.33 34.10
N ALA A 300 -22.17 7.04 33.47
CA ALA A 300 -22.32 7.13 32.03
C ALA A 300 -22.36 8.59 31.55
N CYS A 301 -21.63 8.85 30.45
CA CYS A 301 -21.67 10.12 29.72
C CYS A 301 -22.34 10.00 28.33
N TRP A 302 -22.83 8.81 27.99
CA TRP A 302 -23.45 8.49 26.69
C TRP A 302 -24.60 7.50 26.86
N GLY A 303 -25.61 7.58 25.99
CA GLY A 303 -26.81 6.73 26.02
C GLY A 303 -27.61 6.77 24.72
N GLY A 304 -28.83 6.20 24.75
CA GLY A 304 -29.61 5.88 23.55
C GLY A 304 -30.00 7.09 22.71
N LEU A 305 -30.42 8.19 23.34
CA LEU A 305 -30.81 9.42 22.62
C LEU A 305 -29.64 10.06 21.85
N ALA A 306 -28.45 10.07 22.46
CA ALA A 306 -27.25 10.59 21.81
C ALA A 306 -26.86 9.71 20.60
N THR A 307 -26.95 8.39 20.76
CA THR A 307 -26.74 7.42 19.68
C THR A 307 -27.73 7.61 18.53
N PHE A 308 -29.01 7.82 18.81
CA PHE A 308 -30.02 8.08 17.78
C PHE A 308 -29.75 9.41 17.05
N SER A 309 -29.30 10.44 17.77
CA SER A 309 -28.89 11.71 17.16
C SER A 309 -27.68 11.55 16.24
N CYS A 310 -26.71 10.71 16.60
CA CYS A 310 -25.58 10.36 15.73
C CYS A 310 -26.04 9.67 14.43
N LEU A 311 -26.99 8.73 14.52
CA LEU A 311 -27.56 8.07 13.35
C LEU A 311 -28.20 9.09 12.39
N ASN A 312 -29.02 10.00 12.91
CA ASN A 312 -29.68 11.03 12.10
C ASN A 312 -28.68 11.97 11.39
N LYS A 313 -27.53 12.22 12.02
CA LYS A 313 -26.49 13.07 11.45
C LYS A 313 -25.53 12.33 10.51
N GLY A 314 -25.60 10.99 10.45
CA GLY A 314 -24.70 10.17 9.65
C GLY A 314 -23.30 10.06 10.23
N ILE A 315 -23.15 10.12 11.56
CA ILE A 315 -21.88 9.84 12.24
C ILE A 315 -21.55 8.35 12.07
N ALA A 316 -20.28 8.02 11.80
CA ALA A 316 -19.86 6.65 11.51
C ALA A 316 -19.81 5.75 12.76
N GLY A 317 -19.62 6.34 13.94
CA GLY A 317 -19.68 5.64 15.22
C GLY A 317 -19.14 6.47 16.38
N VAL A 318 -19.09 5.84 17.57
CA VAL A 318 -18.62 6.50 18.80
C VAL A 318 -17.73 5.55 19.60
N VAL A 319 -16.66 6.11 20.17
CA VAL A 319 -15.77 5.43 21.11
C VAL A 319 -15.81 6.16 22.44
N VAL A 320 -16.01 5.43 23.54
CA VAL A 320 -16.09 5.98 24.89
C VAL A 320 -15.12 5.25 25.82
N ASP A 321 -13.99 5.87 26.16
CA ASP A 321 -13.18 5.44 27.30
C ASP A 321 -13.85 5.92 28.58
N GLY A 322 -14.76 5.09 29.07
CA GLY A 322 -15.65 5.38 30.19
C GLY A 322 -16.89 4.51 30.10
N ALA A 323 -17.95 4.91 30.81
CA ALA A 323 -19.20 4.16 30.82
C ALA A 323 -20.27 4.73 29.87
N VAL A 324 -21.10 3.83 29.35
CA VAL A 324 -22.32 4.13 28.59
C VAL A 324 -23.54 3.47 29.24
N ARG A 325 -24.74 3.91 28.88
CA ARG A 325 -26.01 3.32 29.32
C ARG A 325 -26.96 3.08 28.13
N ASP A 326 -28.16 2.58 28.42
CA ASP A 326 -29.21 2.32 27.42
C ASP A 326 -28.75 1.32 26.33
N VAL A 327 -28.10 0.23 26.75
CA VAL A 327 -27.47 -0.76 25.85
C VAL A 327 -28.47 -1.38 24.87
N ASP A 328 -29.70 -1.64 25.31
CA ASP A 328 -30.75 -2.19 24.45
C ASP A 328 -31.09 -1.22 23.30
N ASP A 329 -31.26 0.07 23.61
CA ASP A 329 -31.52 1.10 22.61
C ASP A 329 -30.34 1.24 21.64
N ILE A 330 -29.11 1.28 22.16
CA ILE A 330 -27.88 1.36 21.35
C ILE A 330 -27.80 0.18 20.37
N THR A 331 -28.04 -1.03 20.87
CA THR A 331 -27.98 -2.25 20.06
C THR A 331 -29.07 -2.26 18.99
N ASN A 332 -30.29 -1.84 19.34
CA ASN A 332 -31.41 -1.76 18.40
C ASN A 332 -31.21 -0.69 17.32
N ILE A 333 -30.55 0.42 17.64
CA ILE A 333 -30.19 1.47 16.68
C ILE A 333 -29.15 0.97 15.67
N GLY A 334 -28.23 0.09 16.11
CA GLY A 334 -27.22 -0.55 15.25
C GLY A 334 -26.04 0.35 14.86
N LEU A 335 -25.92 1.54 15.45
CA LEU A 335 -24.75 2.40 15.26
C LEU A 335 -23.52 1.78 15.96
N PRO A 336 -22.34 1.73 15.32
CA PRO A 336 -21.13 1.21 15.98
C PRO A 336 -20.77 2.04 17.22
N ILE A 337 -20.88 1.43 18.40
CA ILE A 337 -20.48 2.03 19.67
C ILE A 337 -19.47 1.11 20.36
N PHE A 338 -18.35 1.69 20.79
CA PHE A 338 -17.32 1.02 21.56
C PHE A 338 -17.17 1.69 22.91
N ALA A 339 -17.17 0.93 24.00
CA ALA A 339 -17.09 1.51 25.35
C ALA A 339 -16.19 0.71 26.29
N GLY A 340 -15.76 1.36 27.37
CA GLY A 340 -14.98 0.74 28.42
C GLY A 340 -15.81 0.07 29.52
N ASN A 341 -17.07 0.48 29.71
CA ASN A 341 -18.00 -0.14 30.66
C ASN A 341 -19.47 0.18 30.30
N THR A 342 -20.40 -0.55 30.91
CA THR A 342 -21.84 -0.28 30.84
C THR A 342 -22.43 -0.13 32.23
N VAL A 343 -23.17 0.94 32.50
CA VAL A 343 -23.76 1.24 33.82
C VAL A 343 -25.17 1.83 33.68
N PRO A 344 -26.05 1.72 34.69
CA PRO A 344 -27.40 2.28 34.61
C PRO A 344 -27.49 3.78 34.93
N ASN A 345 -26.59 4.31 35.76
CA ASN A 345 -26.62 5.71 36.22
C ASN A 345 -25.88 6.64 35.24
N ALA A 346 -26.48 7.81 34.97
CA ALA A 346 -25.85 8.89 34.23
C ALA A 346 -25.45 10.03 35.17
N GLY A 347 -24.55 10.92 34.71
CA GLY A 347 -24.25 12.17 35.39
C GLY A 347 -25.09 13.35 34.89
N ASP A 348 -24.61 14.57 35.15
CA ASP A 348 -25.29 15.83 34.87
C ASP A 348 -24.57 16.63 33.75
N PRO A 349 -25.29 17.42 32.93
CA PRO A 349 -24.70 18.25 31.90
C PRO A 349 -24.08 19.52 32.51
N LYS A 350 -22.82 19.46 32.92
CA LYS A 350 -22.14 20.60 33.56
C LYS A 350 -21.42 21.50 32.55
N GLY A 351 -21.15 21.00 31.35
CA GLY A 351 -20.53 21.77 30.28
C GLY A 351 -19.00 21.87 30.37
N PHE A 352 -18.38 21.07 31.25
CA PHE A 352 -16.94 21.05 31.43
C PHE A 352 -16.26 20.14 30.41
N GLY A 353 -15.00 20.45 30.11
CA GLY A 353 -14.19 19.70 29.16
C GLY A 353 -14.03 20.41 27.81
N GLU A 354 -13.51 19.68 26.84
CA GLU A 354 -13.04 20.22 25.57
C GLU A 354 -13.45 19.33 24.40
N ILE A 355 -13.64 19.95 23.23
CA ILE A 355 -13.89 19.25 21.97
C ILE A 355 -12.78 19.68 21.01
N ASN A 356 -12.27 18.74 20.22
CA ASN A 356 -11.13 18.91 19.32
C ASN A 356 -9.80 19.27 20.01
N SER A 357 -9.56 18.76 21.22
CA SER A 357 -8.23 18.73 21.84
C SER A 357 -7.60 17.32 21.75
N GLU A 358 -6.28 17.21 21.90
CA GLU A 358 -5.62 15.91 21.98
C GLU A 358 -5.99 15.22 23.30
N ILE A 359 -6.45 13.97 23.21
CA ILE A 359 -6.90 13.19 24.37
C ILE A 359 -6.17 11.85 24.46
N THR A 360 -6.19 11.24 25.64
CA THR A 360 -5.77 9.84 25.81
C THR A 360 -7.01 8.97 26.00
N CYS A 361 -7.34 8.14 25.00
CA CYS A 361 -8.51 7.26 25.00
C CYS A 361 -8.06 5.81 24.79
N GLY A 362 -8.44 4.91 25.68
CA GLY A 362 -8.06 3.50 25.59
C GLY A 362 -6.54 3.30 25.63
N SER A 363 -5.81 4.11 26.41
CA SER A 363 -4.34 4.12 26.44
C SER A 363 -3.65 4.51 25.11
N GLN A 364 -4.36 5.16 24.18
CA GLN A 364 -3.80 5.73 22.95
C GLN A 364 -4.02 7.24 22.92
N ASN A 365 -3.05 7.99 22.39
CA ASN A 365 -3.25 9.40 22.09
C ASN A 365 -4.08 9.53 20.81
N VAL A 366 -5.08 10.39 20.85
CA VAL A 366 -5.99 10.66 19.74
C VAL A 366 -6.03 12.16 19.49
N ARG A 367 -5.69 12.58 18.27
CA ARG A 367 -5.78 13.98 17.86
C ARG A 367 -6.99 14.18 16.92
N PRO A 368 -7.54 15.39 16.87
CA PRO A 368 -8.59 15.71 15.92
C PRO A 368 -8.16 15.41 14.47
N GLY A 369 -9.01 14.66 13.78
CA GLY A 369 -8.79 14.22 12.40
C GLY A 369 -7.94 12.97 12.22
N ASP A 370 -7.41 12.35 13.28
CA ASP A 370 -6.84 10.99 13.18
C ASP A 370 -7.95 10.01 12.75
N TYR A 371 -7.58 8.96 12.03
CA TYR A 371 -8.54 7.95 11.57
C TYR A 371 -8.79 6.93 12.68
N ILE A 372 -10.06 6.65 12.96
CA ILE A 372 -10.49 5.68 13.96
C ILE A 372 -11.14 4.53 13.23
N VAL A 373 -10.62 3.32 13.47
CA VAL A 373 -11.14 2.09 12.87
C VAL A 373 -11.57 1.15 13.98
N GLY A 374 -12.83 0.70 13.93
CA GLY A 374 -13.39 -0.26 14.88
C GLY A 374 -14.00 -1.46 14.17
N ASP A 375 -13.78 -2.65 14.72
CA ASP A 375 -14.47 -3.89 14.36
C ASP A 375 -14.64 -4.79 15.61
N ASN A 376 -15.10 -6.02 15.44
CA ASN A 376 -15.33 -6.95 16.54
C ASN A 376 -14.09 -7.20 17.45
N ASN A 377 -12.86 -6.89 16.99
CA ASN A 377 -11.63 -7.06 17.78
C ASN A 377 -11.30 -5.84 18.65
N GLY A 378 -11.97 -4.71 18.45
CA GLY A 378 -11.76 -3.47 19.19
C GLY A 378 -11.54 -2.27 18.28
N VAL A 379 -10.77 -1.29 18.76
CA VAL A 379 -10.54 0.00 18.09
C VAL A 379 -9.06 0.24 17.88
N VAL A 380 -8.68 0.75 16.71
CA VAL A 380 -7.33 1.19 16.36
C VAL A 380 -7.34 2.67 15.95
N VAL A 381 -6.37 3.43 16.46
CA VAL A 381 -6.11 4.82 16.09
C VAL A 381 -5.00 4.87 15.04
N VAL A 382 -5.28 5.53 13.92
CA VAL A 382 -4.35 5.72 12.81
C VAL A 382 -4.04 7.22 12.67
N PRO A 383 -2.78 7.66 12.91
CA PRO A 383 -2.39 9.06 12.79
C PRO A 383 -2.63 9.60 11.37
N LYS A 384 -3.30 10.75 11.25
CA LYS A 384 -3.71 11.33 9.96
C LYS A 384 -2.56 11.55 8.98
N GLU A 385 -1.37 11.91 9.47
CA GLU A 385 -0.21 12.21 8.63
C GLU A 385 0.38 10.96 7.97
N ARG A 386 0.07 9.77 8.50
CA ARG A 386 0.54 8.47 7.98
C ARG A 386 -0.61 7.56 7.57
N ALA A 387 -1.82 8.09 7.49
CA ALA A 387 -3.02 7.27 7.28
C ALA A 387 -2.99 6.53 5.96
N TYR A 388 -2.54 7.18 4.88
CA TYR A 388 -2.42 6.54 3.56
C TYR A 388 -1.40 5.40 3.55
N GLU A 389 -0.20 5.66 4.08
CA GLU A 389 0.88 4.66 4.24
C GLU A 389 0.37 3.45 5.03
N ILE A 390 -0.27 3.69 6.18
CA ILE A 390 -0.76 2.62 7.05
C ILE A 390 -1.90 1.84 6.38
N ALA A 391 -2.83 2.53 5.71
CA ALA A 391 -3.94 1.91 5.01
C ALA A 391 -3.44 0.99 3.88
N ARG A 392 -2.50 1.45 3.06
CA ARG A 392 -1.87 0.64 2.01
C ARG A 392 -1.14 -0.59 2.59
N ARG A 393 -0.31 -0.41 3.63
CA ARG A 393 0.39 -1.54 4.30
C ARG A 393 -0.59 -2.55 4.89
N SER A 394 -1.68 -2.08 5.49
CA SER A 394 -2.72 -2.97 6.03
C SER A 394 -3.32 -3.85 4.93
N LYS A 395 -3.47 -3.32 3.71
CA LYS A 395 -3.95 -4.07 2.56
C LYS A 395 -2.91 -5.06 2.03
N GLU A 396 -1.63 -4.71 2.08
CA GLU A 396 -0.56 -5.66 1.73
C GLU A 396 -0.48 -6.83 2.72
N ILE A 397 -0.65 -6.56 4.02
CA ILE A 397 -0.72 -7.59 5.05
C ILE A 397 -1.90 -8.52 4.81
N GLU A 398 -3.10 -7.97 4.58
CA GLU A 398 -4.30 -8.76 4.27
C GLU A 398 -4.10 -9.66 3.03
N LYS A 399 -3.51 -9.15 1.94
CA LYS A 399 -3.15 -9.96 0.76
C LYS A 399 -2.15 -11.07 1.11
N GLY A 400 -1.15 -10.77 1.95
CA GLY A 400 -0.17 -11.74 2.40
C GLY A 400 -0.79 -12.86 3.25
N GLU A 401 -1.69 -12.50 4.17
CA GLU A 401 -2.44 -13.43 5.01
C GLU A 401 -3.39 -14.30 4.19
N GLN A 402 -4.08 -13.74 3.21
CA GLN A 402 -4.98 -14.48 2.32
C GLN A 402 -4.23 -15.61 1.60
N ARG A 403 -3.01 -15.32 1.11
CA ARG A 403 -2.13 -16.34 0.51
C ARG A 403 -1.77 -17.45 1.51
N LEU A 404 -1.44 -17.10 2.75
CA LEU A 404 -1.16 -18.10 3.80
C LEU A 404 -2.40 -18.94 4.09
N TYR A 405 -3.57 -18.31 4.15
CA TYR A 405 -4.84 -18.97 4.40
C TYR A 405 -5.18 -19.99 3.30
N ASP A 406 -4.90 -19.67 2.04
CA ASP A 406 -5.13 -20.60 0.92
C ASP A 406 -4.15 -21.78 0.92
N GLU A 407 -2.89 -21.58 1.34
CA GLU A 407 -1.95 -22.68 1.58
C GLU A 407 -2.39 -23.57 2.76
N VAL A 408 -2.96 -22.98 3.82
CA VAL A 408 -3.52 -23.73 4.95
C VAL A 408 -4.74 -24.55 4.51
N LYS A 409 -5.63 -23.97 3.69
CA LYS A 409 -6.76 -24.69 3.09
C LYS A 409 -6.33 -25.88 2.23
N ARG A 410 -5.16 -25.80 1.58
CA ARG A 410 -4.55 -26.90 0.81
C ARG A 410 -3.93 -28.00 1.68
N GLY A 411 -4.02 -27.88 3.01
CA GLY A 411 -3.65 -28.94 3.96
C GLY A 411 -2.28 -28.78 4.59
N ARG A 412 -1.55 -27.68 4.33
CA ARG A 412 -0.29 -27.38 5.03
C ARG A 412 -0.57 -26.71 6.37
N THR A 413 0.27 -26.94 7.37
CA THR A 413 0.15 -26.19 8.63
C THR A 413 0.80 -24.82 8.51
N LEU A 414 0.36 -23.85 9.33
CA LEU A 414 0.99 -22.53 9.39
C LEU A 414 2.47 -22.62 9.76
N SER A 415 2.83 -23.56 10.65
CA SER A 415 4.23 -23.82 11.04
C SER A 415 5.10 -24.22 9.85
N ASP A 416 4.58 -25.11 8.99
CA ASP A 416 5.30 -25.58 7.80
C ASP A 416 5.47 -24.48 6.75
N ILE A 417 4.45 -23.63 6.58
CA ILE A 417 4.48 -22.53 5.60
C ILE A 417 5.45 -21.44 6.07
N ALA A 418 5.36 -21.05 7.34
CA ALA A 418 6.25 -20.05 7.95
C ALA A 418 7.64 -20.60 8.31
N GLN A 419 7.88 -21.91 8.09
CA GLN A 419 9.13 -22.61 8.40
C GLN A 419 9.62 -22.34 9.83
N LEU A 420 8.70 -22.35 10.82
CA LEU A 420 9.02 -21.97 12.20
C LEU A 420 10.11 -22.87 12.83
N ASN A 421 10.23 -24.11 12.36
CA ASN A 421 11.27 -25.05 12.77
C ASN A 421 12.71 -24.54 12.48
N LYS A 422 12.90 -23.57 11.58
CA LYS A 422 14.21 -22.91 11.35
C LYS A 422 14.63 -22.00 12.51
N TRP A 423 13.68 -21.59 13.36
CA TRP A 423 13.88 -20.70 14.51
C TRP A 423 14.01 -21.47 15.81
N GLU A 424 13.67 -22.76 15.81
CA GLU A 424 14.03 -23.67 16.89
C GLU A 424 15.54 -23.87 16.86
N LYS A 425 16.25 -23.26 17.83
CA LYS A 425 17.65 -23.59 18.08
C LYS A 425 17.72 -25.06 18.47
N GLN A 426 18.44 -25.86 17.69
CA GLN A 426 18.87 -27.21 18.09
C GLN A 426 19.83 -27.15 19.28
#